data_AF-A0ABD7VL64-F1
#
_entry.id   AF-A0ABD7VL64-F1
#
_cell.length_a   1.000
_cell.length_b   1.000
_cell.length_c   1.000
_cell.angle_alpha   90.00
_cell.angle_beta   90.00
_cell.angle_gamma   90.00
#
_symmetry.space_group_name_H-M   'P 1'
#
loop_
_entity.id
_entity.type
_entity.pdbx_description
1 polymer ?
#
loop_
_entity_poly.entity_id
_entity_poly.type
_entity_poly.pdbx_seq_one_letter_code
_entity_poly.pdbx_strand_id
1 'polypeptide(L)'
;MKLKILGISLLCCVSLFSSAADVPIKEGMPFSKARKALIKNGWKPNPSYSGEFGVENVIQRKGFIEIESCTEGVRFCSFNYIKNGACLGVGTVGEEVKDMKIYSWNFKCPEKD
;
A
#
# COMPACT_ATOMS: atom_id res chain seq x y z
N MET A 1 -52.17 -36.43 -18.37
CA MET A 1 -50.79 -35.91 -18.27
C MET A 1 -50.70 -34.93 -17.11
N LYS A 2 -49.95 -35.25 -16.05
CA LYS A 2 -49.65 -34.32 -14.95
C LYS A 2 -48.24 -33.78 -15.15
N LEU A 3 -48.12 -32.50 -15.51
CA LEU A 3 -46.84 -31.84 -15.74
C LEU A 3 -46.20 -31.53 -14.38
N LYS A 4 -45.14 -32.25 -14.03
CA LYS A 4 -44.35 -31.99 -12.82
C LYS A 4 -43.48 -30.76 -13.06
N ILE A 5 -43.79 -29.67 -12.37
CA ILE A 5 -42.95 -28.48 -12.31
C ILE A 5 -41.78 -28.80 -11.37
N LEU A 6 -40.60 -29.09 -11.94
CA LEU A 6 -39.35 -29.08 -11.18
C LEU A 6 -38.97 -27.62 -10.90
N GLY A 7 -39.09 -27.20 -9.65
CA GLY A 7 -38.56 -25.92 -9.18
C GLY A 7 -37.03 -25.96 -9.18
N ILE A 8 -36.41 -25.29 -10.14
CA ILE A 8 -34.97 -25.07 -10.18
C ILE A 8 -34.65 -24.03 -9.11
N SER A 9 -34.07 -24.48 -8.00
CA SER A 9 -33.51 -23.61 -6.96
C SER A 9 -32.36 -22.81 -7.56
N LEU A 10 -32.63 -21.54 -7.88
CA LEU A 10 -31.66 -20.58 -8.38
C LEU A 10 -30.79 -20.14 -7.19
N LEU A 11 -29.75 -20.92 -6.89
CA LEU A 11 -28.66 -20.46 -6.02
C LEU A 11 -28.03 -19.22 -6.69
N CYS A 12 -28.39 -18.03 -6.20
CA CYS A 12 -27.66 -16.80 -6.51
C CYS A 12 -26.24 -16.94 -5.96
N CYS A 13 -25.31 -17.37 -6.82
CA CYS A 13 -23.89 -17.11 -6.62
C CYS A 13 -23.72 -15.58 -6.67
N VAL A 14 -23.82 -14.94 -5.52
CA VAL A 14 -23.49 -13.52 -5.38
C VAL A 14 -21.98 -13.45 -5.56
N SER A 15 -21.55 -13.18 -6.80
CA SER A 15 -20.16 -12.95 -7.14
C SER A 15 -19.65 -11.83 -6.25
N LEU A 16 -18.84 -12.16 -5.26
CA LEU A 16 -18.02 -11.18 -4.54
C LEU A 16 -17.01 -10.67 -5.56
N PHE A 17 -17.40 -9.65 -6.33
CA PHE A 17 -16.47 -8.91 -7.17
C PHE A 17 -15.48 -8.26 -6.21
N SER A 18 -14.34 -8.91 -6.01
CA SER A 18 -13.18 -8.30 -5.38
C SER A 18 -12.69 -7.24 -6.36
N SER A 19 -13.22 -6.02 -6.27
CA SER A 19 -12.64 -4.91 -7.02
C SER A 19 -11.26 -4.70 -6.39
N ALA A 20 -10.21 -5.12 -7.09
CA ALA A 20 -8.88 -4.61 -6.82
C ALA A 20 -8.97 -3.10 -7.04
N ALA A 21 -9.25 -2.35 -5.97
CA ALA A 21 -9.39 -0.91 -6.05
C ALA A 21 -8.02 -0.38 -6.50
N ASP A 22 -7.98 0.25 -7.68
CA ASP A 22 -6.75 0.82 -8.21
C ASP A 22 -6.12 1.74 -7.16
N VAL A 23 -4.86 1.47 -6.84
CA VAL A 23 -4.10 2.31 -5.91
C VAL A 23 -3.83 3.64 -6.62
N PRO A 24 -4.14 4.81 -6.02
CA PRO A 24 -4.13 6.11 -6.69
C PRO A 24 -2.71 6.70 -6.87
N ILE A 25 -1.74 5.88 -7.28
CA ILE A 25 -0.33 6.22 -7.48
C ILE A 25 0.14 5.68 -8.83
N LYS A 26 1.26 6.21 -9.32
CA LYS A 26 1.91 5.74 -10.54
C LYS A 26 3.41 6.00 -10.44
N GLU A 27 4.18 5.26 -11.22
CA GLU A 27 5.62 5.48 -11.35
C GLU A 27 5.95 6.94 -11.70
N GLY A 28 7.05 7.44 -11.13
CA GLY A 28 7.53 8.81 -11.30
C GLY A 28 6.74 9.89 -10.53
N MET A 29 5.62 9.55 -9.89
CA MET A 29 4.88 10.49 -9.05
C MET A 29 5.76 10.93 -7.86
N PRO A 30 5.83 12.24 -7.52
CA PRO A 30 6.50 12.68 -6.30
C PRO A 30 5.92 11.99 -5.07
N PHE A 31 6.77 11.50 -4.16
CA PHE A 31 6.33 10.74 -2.99
C PHE A 31 5.34 11.52 -2.12
N SER A 32 5.56 12.83 -1.92
CA SER A 32 4.64 13.69 -1.17
C SER A 32 3.22 13.73 -1.78
N LYS A 33 3.11 13.73 -3.11
CA LYS A 33 1.84 13.68 -3.84
C LYS A 33 1.19 12.31 -3.72
N ALA A 34 1.99 11.24 -3.84
CA ALA A 34 1.52 9.86 -3.67
C ALA A 34 0.97 9.62 -2.27
N ARG A 35 1.72 10.01 -1.23
CA ARG A 35 1.28 9.95 0.18
C ARG A 35 -0.05 10.64 0.39
N LYS A 36 -0.22 11.86 -0.13
CA LYS A 36 -1.48 12.61 -0.03
C LYS A 36 -2.63 11.87 -0.73
N ALA A 37 -2.39 11.29 -1.91
CA ALA A 37 -3.39 10.53 -2.64
C ALA A 37 -3.80 9.26 -1.88
N LEU A 38 -2.84 8.53 -1.31
CA LEU A 38 -3.08 7.34 -0.49
C LEU A 38 -3.94 7.67 0.73
N ILE A 39 -3.53 8.68 1.51
CA ILE A 39 -4.27 9.12 2.71
C ILE A 39 -5.70 9.54 2.35
N LYS A 40 -5.86 10.33 1.27
CA LYS A 40 -7.19 10.74 0.79
C LYS A 40 -8.07 9.56 0.42
N ASN A 41 -7.48 8.44 -0.02
CA ASN A 41 -8.19 7.23 -0.41
C ASN A 41 -8.28 6.18 0.72
N GLY A 42 -8.05 6.59 1.96
CA GLY A 42 -8.27 5.76 3.15
C GLY A 42 -7.12 4.81 3.50
N TRP A 43 -5.99 4.91 2.82
CA TRP A 43 -4.76 4.25 3.25
C TRP A 43 -4.16 4.98 4.44
N LYS A 44 -3.77 4.25 5.47
CA LYS A 44 -3.14 4.81 6.68
C LYS A 44 -1.66 4.44 6.70
N PRO A 45 -0.75 5.36 7.09
CA PRO A 45 0.62 5.01 7.44
C PRO A 45 0.65 3.80 8.39
N ASN A 46 1.46 2.81 8.09
CA ASN A 46 1.63 1.61 8.91
C ASN A 46 3.10 1.54 9.39
N PRO A 47 3.40 2.03 10.59
CA PRO A 47 4.76 2.01 11.11
C PRO A 47 5.28 0.58 11.25
N SER A 48 6.49 0.36 10.74
CA SER A 48 7.21 -0.91 10.84
C SER A 48 8.68 -0.75 11.21
N TYR A 49 9.30 0.39 10.90
CA TYR A 49 10.66 0.68 11.32
C TYR A 49 10.74 0.95 12.84
N SER A 50 11.57 0.20 13.55
CA SER A 50 11.80 0.27 15.01
C SER A 50 13.19 0.76 15.40
N GLY A 51 14.06 1.07 14.44
CA GLY A 51 15.43 1.48 14.69
C GLY A 51 15.58 2.94 15.16
N GLU A 52 16.75 3.26 15.69
CA GLU A 52 17.08 4.60 16.20
C GLU A 52 18.08 5.38 15.33
N PHE A 53 18.65 4.73 14.30
CA PHE A 53 19.78 5.26 13.52
C PHE A 53 19.55 5.12 12.02
N GLY A 54 20.22 5.95 11.22
CA GLY A 54 20.17 5.88 9.76
C GLY A 54 19.16 6.85 9.12
N VAL A 55 19.00 6.72 7.80
CA VAL A 55 18.18 7.62 6.98
C VAL A 55 16.71 7.48 7.35
N GLU A 56 16.28 6.27 7.70
CA GLU A 56 14.93 5.92 8.13
C GLU A 56 14.54 6.70 9.38
N ASN A 57 15.42 6.75 10.39
CA ASN A 57 15.19 7.54 11.60
C ASN A 57 15.06 9.04 11.30
N VAL A 58 15.86 9.58 10.36
CA VAL A 58 15.76 10.98 9.93
C VAL A 58 14.42 11.25 9.22
N ILE A 59 13.98 10.34 8.35
CA ILE A 59 12.70 10.42 7.63
C ILE A 59 11.51 10.28 8.61
N GLN A 60 11.60 9.35 9.56
CA GLN A 60 10.58 9.13 10.58
C GLN A 60 10.42 10.36 11.48
N ARG A 61 11.53 10.99 11.93
CA ARG A 61 11.50 12.26 12.70
C ARG A 61 10.91 13.43 11.94
N LYS A 62 10.86 13.37 10.60
CA LYS A 62 10.15 14.34 9.75
C LYS A 62 8.65 14.04 9.59
N GLY A 63 8.12 13.01 10.28
CA GLY A 63 6.70 12.66 10.31
C GLY A 63 6.26 11.64 9.26
N PHE A 64 7.19 10.99 8.58
CA PHE A 64 6.92 9.89 7.64
C PHE A 64 7.07 8.55 8.36
N ILE A 65 6.13 8.29 9.27
CA ILE A 65 6.16 7.11 10.16
C ILE A 65 5.95 5.79 9.41
N GLU A 66 5.46 5.85 8.18
CA GLU A 66 5.30 4.71 7.27
C GLU A 66 6.63 4.16 6.73
N ILE A 67 7.78 4.80 6.96
CA ILE A 67 9.08 4.31 6.49
C ILE A 67 9.37 2.91 7.05
N GLU A 68 9.89 2.03 6.20
CA GLU A 68 10.27 0.67 6.57
C GLU A 68 11.79 0.47 6.49
N SER A 69 12.37 0.64 5.30
CA SER A 69 13.81 0.54 5.10
C SER A 69 14.27 1.40 3.92
N CYS A 70 15.56 1.71 3.89
CA CYS A 70 16.24 2.34 2.78
C CYS A 70 17.52 1.57 2.44
N THR A 71 17.82 1.42 1.15
CA THR A 71 19.09 0.86 0.70
C THR A 71 20.16 1.95 0.57
N GLU A 72 21.39 1.59 0.89
CA GLU A 72 22.57 2.39 0.55
C GLU A 72 22.86 2.26 -0.96
N GLY A 73 23.40 3.32 -1.57
CA GLY A 73 23.78 3.33 -2.99
C GLY A 73 22.61 3.60 -3.95
N VAL A 74 21.67 2.66 -4.10
CA VAL A 74 20.53 2.81 -5.05
C VAL A 74 19.47 3.80 -4.56
N ARG A 75 19.57 4.19 -3.27
CA ARG A 75 18.68 5.15 -2.59
C ARG A 75 17.21 4.79 -2.79
N PHE A 76 16.93 3.49 -2.70
CA PHE A 76 15.57 2.98 -2.71
C PHE A 76 15.05 2.99 -1.28
N CYS A 77 13.85 3.51 -1.05
CA CYS A 77 13.19 3.44 0.25
C CYS A 77 11.79 2.84 0.12
N SER A 78 11.42 1.99 1.07
CA SER A 78 10.12 1.34 1.19
C SER A 78 9.26 2.01 2.27
N PHE A 79 7.96 2.08 2.01
CA PHE A 79 6.96 2.67 2.89
C PHE A 79 5.73 1.78 2.96
N ASN A 80 5.17 1.62 4.15
CA ASN A 80 4.06 0.72 4.40
C ASN A 80 2.76 1.46 4.71
N TYR A 81 1.69 1.01 4.07
CA TYR A 81 0.33 1.50 4.31
C TYR A 81 -0.62 0.35 4.58
N ILE A 82 -1.72 0.64 5.29
CA ILE A 82 -2.77 -0.33 5.56
C ILE A 82 -4.16 0.26 5.28
N LYS A 83 -5.06 -0.56 4.73
CA LYS A 83 -6.47 -0.24 4.50
C LYS A 83 -7.31 -1.52 4.58
N ASN A 84 -8.30 -1.55 5.46
CA ASN A 84 -9.23 -2.69 5.60
C ASN A 84 -8.53 -4.06 5.74
N GLY A 85 -7.41 -4.12 6.47
CA GLY A 85 -6.59 -5.32 6.62
C GLY A 85 -5.65 -5.64 5.46
N ALA A 86 -5.79 -4.97 4.31
CA ALA A 86 -4.84 -5.06 3.21
C ALA A 86 -3.62 -4.17 3.47
N CYS A 87 -2.42 -4.73 3.24
CA CYS A 87 -1.19 -3.96 3.21
C CYS A 87 -0.90 -3.45 1.79
N LEU A 88 -0.30 -2.27 1.71
CA LEU A 88 0.35 -1.74 0.53
C LEU A 88 1.77 -1.29 0.87
N GLY A 89 2.76 -2.05 0.40
CA GLY A 89 4.13 -1.59 0.31
C GLY A 89 4.32 -0.66 -0.90
N VAL A 90 5.02 0.45 -0.70
CA VAL A 90 5.34 1.47 -1.70
C VAL A 90 6.84 1.69 -1.74
N GLY A 91 7.43 1.52 -2.93
CA GLY A 91 8.85 1.72 -3.18
C GLY A 91 9.11 3.07 -3.85
N THR A 92 10.16 3.74 -3.43
CA THR A 92 10.59 5.02 -4.00
C THR A 92 12.07 5.00 -4.33
N VAL A 93 12.48 5.90 -5.22
CA VAL A 93 13.90 6.22 -5.48
C VAL A 93 14.13 7.72 -5.25
N GLY A 94 15.27 8.07 -4.64
CA GLY A 94 15.69 9.44 -4.38
C GLY A 94 16.35 9.60 -3.01
N GLU A 95 17.17 10.63 -2.84
CA GLU A 95 17.97 10.79 -1.61
C GLU A 95 17.19 11.38 -0.43
N GLU A 96 16.43 12.44 -0.69
CA GLU A 96 15.58 13.11 0.27
C GLU A 96 14.12 13.01 -0.12
N VAL A 97 13.22 13.03 0.86
CA VAL A 97 11.76 13.01 0.68
C VAL A 97 11.25 13.98 -0.39
N LYS A 98 11.88 15.15 -0.53
CA LYS A 98 11.48 16.17 -1.51
C LYS A 98 11.74 15.74 -2.96
N ASP A 99 12.74 14.88 -3.17
CA ASP A 99 13.19 14.40 -4.47
C ASP A 99 12.71 12.98 -4.77
N MET A 100 12.22 12.26 -3.74
CA MET A 100 11.72 10.90 -3.88
C MET A 100 10.53 10.80 -4.83
N LYS A 101 10.59 9.79 -5.71
CA LYS A 101 9.53 9.45 -6.66
C LYS A 101 9.13 7.99 -6.50
N ILE A 102 7.86 7.70 -6.75
CA ILE A 102 7.31 6.35 -6.78
C ILE A 102 8.04 5.55 -7.86
N TYR A 103 8.53 4.38 -7.47
CA TYR A 103 9.19 3.41 -8.35
C TYR A 103 8.35 2.15 -8.49
N SER A 104 7.82 1.63 -7.36
CA SER A 104 7.04 0.38 -7.34
C SER A 104 6.01 0.41 -6.21
N TRP A 105 5.03 -0.49 -6.26
CA TRP A 105 4.03 -0.68 -5.19
C TRP A 105 3.42 -2.10 -5.25
N ASN A 106 2.53 -2.42 -4.31
CA ASN A 106 1.83 -3.71 -4.16
C ASN A 106 2.70 -4.89 -3.65
N PHE A 107 3.81 -4.61 -2.95
CA PHE A 107 4.50 -5.64 -2.19
C PHE A 107 3.94 -5.78 -0.77
N LYS A 108 4.18 -6.94 -0.16
CA LYS A 108 3.73 -7.25 1.20
C LYS A 108 4.53 -6.44 2.23
N CYS A 109 3.86 -6.02 3.30
CA CYS A 109 4.48 -5.47 4.50
C CYS A 109 5.23 -6.61 5.22
N PRO A 110 6.29 -6.29 5.97
CA PRO A 110 6.85 -7.24 6.92
C PRO A 110 5.80 -7.66 7.94
N GLU A 111 5.89 -8.92 8.38
CA GLU A 111 5.12 -9.41 9.53
C GLU A 111 5.58 -8.64 10.78
N LYS A 112 4.65 -8.33 11.67
CA LYS A 112 4.99 -7.73 12.97
C LYS A 112 5.11 -8.87 13.97
N ASP A 113 6.26 -8.94 14.63
CA ASP A 113 6.47 -9.82 15.79
C ASP A 113 5.59 -9.42 16.97
#